data_AF-A0A952D0C8-F1
#
_entry.id   AF-A0A952D0C8-F1
#
_cell.length_a   1.000
_cell.length_b   1.000
_cell.length_c   1.000
_cell.angle_alpha   90.00
_cell.angle_beta   90.00
_cell.angle_gamma   90.00
#
_symmetry.space_group_name_H-M   'P 1'
#
loop_
_entity.id
_entity.type
_entity.pdbx_description
1 polymer ?
#
loop_
_entity_poly.entity_id
_entity_poly.type
_entity_poly.pdbx_seq_one_letter_code
_entity_poly.pdbx_strand_id
1 'polypeptide(L)'
;MTQSPLPVASPPTSLIDGVESAACNALGIKRLRHRSALQSLRLDPGVDLVELVHRIVSSNWSTGRAADNKDRSGQNWRWALQPQIGERNRSPEVVLERAIAGACVRGGRIDWANQIPVASGLISGAADGRRALDLAYRSGERRFQLIELKIASDTPLYAAVELLGYASAWLLARADPPTRSSVLLEAEHVDLRVLAPAPYYAPFDLLPLEASLNDGVCSLGERCSVSLSFGFDVLPPQLSVRHCRMTRRSWSCSHDGGRCMTETGMDDLFLPGVPRQHVLDRLAAAGGNEVASGKLAHQESSAALAVNAFGWFIERPSRCPLLPGAAHAGPAESVEVEYCARFPWSAGRHPWLDAVILTSTHLIGMESKRFEPFRDKKQVSLSAAYDRPIWGDHMRGYGIVRDKLRSGELSFRHLDAAQLIKHAYGLVTDAGRVKKRPLLFYLFAEPTERSGHAIAAEDRARHRKEIEAFASAVDGDEVEFRSASYREWLANWPASGDARHHADALLERFNP
;
A
#
# COMPACT_ATOMS: atom_id res chain seq x y z
N MET A 1 50.53 22.98 -23.84
CA MET A 1 49.73 22.51 -22.69
C MET A 1 48.44 21.94 -23.24
N THR A 2 48.39 20.62 -23.33
CA THR A 2 47.26 19.82 -23.78
C THR A 2 46.13 19.94 -22.76
N GLN A 3 44.94 20.34 -23.20
CA GLN A 3 43.74 20.34 -22.36
C GLN A 3 43.44 18.90 -21.93
N SER A 4 43.34 18.67 -20.62
CA SER A 4 42.88 17.41 -20.06
C SER A 4 41.47 17.10 -20.60
N PRO A 5 41.17 15.84 -20.98
CA PRO A 5 39.84 15.46 -21.39
C PRO A 5 38.89 15.65 -20.20
N LEU A 6 37.69 16.19 -20.47
CA LEU A 6 36.59 16.19 -19.51
C LEU A 6 36.33 14.75 -19.04
N PRO A 7 36.08 14.51 -17.75
CA PRO A 7 35.83 13.17 -17.23
C PRO A 7 34.65 12.56 -17.97
N VAL A 8 34.85 11.34 -18.49
CA VAL A 8 33.79 10.55 -19.13
C VAL A 8 32.67 10.38 -18.10
N ALA A 9 31.51 10.98 -18.35
CA ALA A 9 30.34 10.82 -17.50
C ALA A 9 30.06 9.32 -17.32
N SER A 10 29.88 8.88 -16.08
CA SER A 10 29.54 7.49 -15.80
C SER A 10 28.27 7.11 -16.57
N PRO A 11 28.20 5.88 -17.13
CA PRO A 11 27.01 5.45 -17.87
C PRO A 11 25.79 5.45 -16.94
N PRO A 12 24.61 5.84 -17.43
CA PRO A 12 23.40 5.94 -16.62
C PRO A 12 22.97 4.55 -16.14
N THR A 13 22.37 4.47 -14.95
CA THR A 13 21.89 3.21 -14.39
C THR A 13 20.47 2.84 -14.85
N SER A 14 19.76 3.80 -15.46
CA SER A 14 18.44 3.65 -16.09
C SER A 14 18.18 4.79 -17.07
N LEU A 15 17.17 4.66 -17.93
CA LEU A 15 16.81 5.74 -18.86
C LEU A 15 16.34 7.02 -18.14
N ILE A 16 15.72 6.88 -16.97
CA ILE A 16 15.22 7.99 -16.15
C ILE A 16 16.13 8.29 -14.95
N ASP A 17 17.40 7.85 -15.00
CA ASP A 17 18.37 8.11 -13.94
C ASP A 17 18.56 9.61 -13.72
N GLY A 18 18.65 10.03 -12.46
CA GLY A 18 18.78 11.44 -12.07
C GLY A 18 17.52 12.31 -12.19
N VAL A 19 16.45 11.85 -12.86
CA VAL A 19 15.22 12.64 -13.08
C VAL A 19 14.56 13.05 -11.76
N GLU A 20 14.35 12.11 -10.84
CA GLU A 20 13.69 12.39 -9.54
C GLU A 20 14.48 13.43 -8.74
N SER A 21 15.80 13.29 -8.68
CA SER A 21 16.69 14.22 -7.95
C SER A 21 16.68 15.62 -8.56
N ALA A 22 16.74 15.71 -9.90
CA ALA A 22 16.71 16.99 -10.60
C ALA A 22 15.36 17.71 -10.44
N ALA A 23 14.26 16.96 -10.54
CA ALA A 23 12.92 17.48 -10.29
C ALA A 23 12.78 17.99 -8.84
N CYS A 24 13.26 17.23 -7.85
CA CYS A 24 13.27 17.67 -6.46
C CYS A 24 14.03 18.98 -6.26
N ASN A 25 15.23 19.09 -6.84
CA ASN A 25 16.07 20.28 -6.74
C ASN A 25 15.41 21.50 -7.40
N ALA A 26 14.87 21.34 -8.61
CA ALA A 26 14.21 22.41 -9.34
C ALA A 26 12.96 22.93 -8.62
N LEU A 27 12.22 22.03 -7.96
CA LEU A 27 11.02 22.36 -7.21
C LEU A 27 11.29 22.76 -5.75
N GLY A 28 12.55 22.73 -5.29
CA GLY A 28 12.92 23.05 -3.91
C GLY A 28 12.37 22.08 -2.86
N ILE A 29 12.07 20.83 -3.25
CA ILE A 29 11.49 19.82 -2.36
C ILE A 29 12.46 18.67 -2.09
N LYS A 30 12.29 18.00 -0.95
CA LYS A 30 13.21 16.92 -0.54
C LYS A 30 12.99 15.63 -1.31
N ARG A 31 11.73 15.25 -1.60
CA ARG A 31 11.35 14.00 -2.27
C ARG A 31 9.99 14.14 -2.95
N LEU A 32 9.87 13.69 -4.20
CA LEU A 32 8.61 13.72 -4.96
C LEU A 32 7.51 12.89 -4.29
N ARG A 33 7.86 11.75 -3.69
CA ARG A 33 6.92 10.79 -3.09
C ARG A 33 6.31 11.23 -1.76
N HIS A 34 6.80 12.31 -1.14
CA HIS A 34 6.34 12.75 0.17
C HIS A 34 5.15 13.71 0.01
N ARG A 35 3.98 13.35 0.54
CA ARG A 35 2.75 14.16 0.43
C ARG A 35 2.91 15.59 0.95
N SER A 36 3.63 15.78 2.06
CA SER A 36 3.89 17.10 2.63
C SER A 36 4.70 18.02 1.73
N ALA A 37 5.53 17.46 0.84
CA ALA A 37 6.29 18.25 -0.14
C ALA A 37 5.39 18.86 -1.21
N LEU A 38 4.33 18.14 -1.61
CA LEU A 38 3.38 18.62 -2.61
C LEU A 38 2.39 19.64 -2.02
N GLN A 39 2.02 19.51 -0.75
CA GLN A 39 1.11 20.44 -0.06
C GLN A 39 1.67 21.86 0.08
N SER A 40 3.00 21.99 0.19
CA SER A 40 3.69 23.28 0.28
C SER A 40 4.33 23.71 -1.04
N LEU A 41 4.08 22.98 -2.14
CA LEU A 41 4.74 23.24 -3.41
C LEU A 41 4.29 24.59 -3.94
N ARG A 42 5.27 25.43 -4.27
CA ARG A 42 5.06 26.65 -5.03
C ARG A 42 5.83 26.50 -6.33
N LEU A 43 5.12 26.53 -7.44
CA LEU A 43 5.74 26.46 -8.76
C LEU A 43 6.37 27.81 -9.06
N ASP A 44 7.68 27.80 -9.24
CA ASP A 44 8.42 28.93 -9.78
C ASP A 44 8.11 28.99 -11.30
N PRO A 45 7.61 30.12 -11.83
CA PRO A 45 7.36 30.29 -13.26
C PRO A 45 8.59 30.03 -14.15
N GLY A 46 9.81 30.11 -13.60
CA GLY A 46 11.04 29.82 -14.32
C GLY A 46 11.39 28.33 -14.45
N VAL A 47 10.66 27.43 -13.78
CA VAL A 47 10.94 25.99 -13.79
C VAL A 47 10.08 25.27 -14.83
N ASP A 48 10.68 24.95 -15.97
CA ASP A 48 10.09 24.03 -16.95
C ASP A 48 10.50 22.58 -16.61
N LEU A 49 9.63 21.91 -15.86
CA LEU A 49 9.86 20.52 -15.44
C LEU A 49 9.85 19.55 -16.62
N VAL A 50 9.07 19.83 -17.67
CA VAL A 50 8.94 18.97 -18.84
C VAL A 50 10.25 18.98 -19.63
N GLU A 51 10.78 20.17 -19.92
CA GLU A 51 12.06 20.34 -20.60
C GLU A 51 13.22 19.77 -19.76
N LEU A 52 13.20 19.95 -18.44
CA LEU A 52 14.20 19.35 -17.54
C LEU A 52 14.21 17.82 -17.65
N VAL A 53 13.03 17.19 -17.52
CA VAL A 53 12.89 15.73 -17.61
C VAL A 53 13.34 15.24 -18.99
N HIS A 54 12.87 15.89 -20.05
CA HIS A 54 13.22 15.51 -21.43
C HIS A 54 14.71 15.59 -21.68
N ARG A 55 15.38 16.65 -21.22
CA ARG A 55 16.83 16.82 -21.37
C ARG A 55 17.63 15.72 -20.69
N ILE A 56 17.23 15.35 -19.46
CA ILE A 56 17.91 14.27 -18.71
C ILE A 56 17.71 12.93 -19.42
N VAL A 57 16.47 12.61 -19.81
CA VAL A 57 16.16 11.35 -20.51
C VAL A 57 16.90 11.27 -21.85
N SER A 58 16.94 12.36 -22.62
CA SER A 58 17.69 12.46 -23.88
C SER A 58 19.19 12.30 -23.67
N SER A 59 19.76 12.90 -22.61
CA SER A 59 21.15 12.69 -22.23
C SER A 59 21.42 11.22 -21.90
N ASN A 60 20.57 10.59 -21.08
CA ASN A 60 20.70 9.18 -20.70
C ASN A 60 20.54 8.24 -21.90
N TRP A 61 19.67 8.58 -22.86
CA TRP A 61 19.50 7.85 -24.10
C TRP A 61 20.80 7.82 -24.92
N SER A 62 21.43 8.99 -25.09
CA SER A 62 22.69 9.10 -25.81
C SER A 62 23.86 8.45 -25.07
N THR A 63 24.08 8.77 -23.79
CA THR A 63 25.22 8.26 -23.02
C THR A 63 25.11 6.77 -22.74
N GLY A 64 23.91 6.27 -22.54
CA GLY A 64 23.62 4.86 -22.32
C GLY A 64 23.53 4.02 -23.60
N ARG A 65 23.72 4.65 -24.77
CA ARG A 65 23.66 4.02 -26.10
C ARG A 65 22.33 3.28 -26.33
N ALA A 66 21.22 3.90 -25.93
CA ALA A 66 19.89 3.30 -26.04
C ALA A 66 19.49 3.00 -27.50
N ALA A 67 19.88 3.87 -28.44
CA ALA A 67 19.66 3.67 -29.88
C ALA A 67 20.23 2.34 -30.39
N ASP A 68 21.45 1.97 -29.96
CA ASP A 68 22.08 0.70 -30.36
C ASP A 68 21.36 -0.53 -29.76
N ASN A 69 20.56 -0.30 -28.73
CA ASN A 69 19.87 -1.34 -27.97
C ASN A 69 18.35 -1.35 -28.21
N LYS A 70 17.84 -0.51 -29.13
CA LYS A 70 16.40 -0.34 -29.37
C LYS A 70 15.66 -1.63 -29.73
N ASP A 71 16.37 -2.59 -30.32
CA ASP A 71 15.84 -3.89 -30.72
C ASP A 71 16.10 -5.03 -29.71
N ARG A 72 16.77 -4.79 -28.57
CA ARG A 72 17.08 -5.84 -27.58
C ARG A 72 15.85 -6.44 -26.92
N SER A 73 14.78 -5.67 -26.77
CA SER A 73 13.50 -6.11 -26.21
C SER A 73 12.41 -5.98 -27.25
N GLY A 74 11.89 -7.12 -27.71
CA GLY A 74 10.69 -7.13 -28.56
C GLY A 74 9.42 -6.68 -27.85
N GLN A 75 9.47 -6.32 -26.56
CA GLN A 75 8.29 -5.95 -25.78
C GLN A 75 8.07 -4.44 -25.67
N ASN A 76 9.10 -3.62 -25.93
CA ASN A 76 8.95 -2.16 -25.80
C ASN A 76 7.88 -1.65 -26.76
N TRP A 77 7.01 -0.76 -26.28
CA TRP A 77 5.91 -0.15 -27.04
C TRP A 77 4.89 -1.15 -27.61
N ARG A 78 4.82 -2.37 -27.05
CA ARG A 78 3.87 -3.40 -27.50
C ARG A 78 2.42 -2.97 -27.31
N TRP A 79 1.65 -3.00 -28.40
CA TRP A 79 0.19 -2.84 -28.37
C TRP A 79 -0.51 -4.19 -28.17
N ALA A 80 -0.75 -4.58 -26.91
CA ALA A 80 -1.46 -5.81 -26.59
C ALA A 80 -2.14 -5.76 -25.23
N LEU A 81 -3.29 -6.44 -25.11
CA LEU A 81 -3.92 -6.72 -23.84
C LEU A 81 -3.22 -7.89 -23.13
N GLN A 82 -3.03 -7.72 -21.82
CA GLN A 82 -2.41 -8.68 -20.91
C GLN A 82 -3.35 -8.85 -19.71
N PRO A 83 -4.45 -9.63 -19.82
CA PRO A 83 -5.46 -9.73 -18.78
C PRO A 83 -5.06 -10.61 -17.59
N GLN A 84 -3.98 -11.39 -17.71
CA GLN A 84 -3.57 -12.35 -16.69
C GLN A 84 -2.98 -11.64 -15.46
N ILE A 85 -3.39 -12.07 -14.28
CA ILE A 85 -2.86 -11.60 -13.00
C ILE A 85 -2.31 -12.79 -12.21
N GLY A 86 -1.09 -12.66 -11.68
CA GLY A 86 -0.51 -13.68 -10.82
C GLY A 86 -1.26 -13.76 -9.49
N GLU A 87 -1.48 -14.96 -8.96
CA GLU A 87 -2.28 -15.21 -7.75
C GLU A 87 -1.81 -14.45 -6.50
N ARG A 88 -0.54 -14.05 -6.48
CA ARG A 88 0.11 -13.32 -5.38
C ARG A 88 0.20 -11.82 -5.61
N ASN A 89 -0.20 -11.30 -6.78
CA ASN A 89 -0.17 -9.86 -7.00
C ASN A 89 -1.28 -9.19 -6.18
N ARG A 90 -0.91 -8.12 -5.47
CA ARG A 90 -1.76 -7.38 -4.54
C ARG A 90 -1.71 -5.86 -4.78
N SER A 91 -0.98 -5.40 -5.81
CA SER A 91 -0.97 -3.97 -6.17
C SER A 91 -2.36 -3.56 -6.66
N PRO A 92 -2.97 -2.52 -6.08
CA PRO A 92 -4.29 -2.04 -6.50
C PRO A 92 -4.31 -1.56 -7.96
N GLU A 93 -3.26 -0.86 -8.38
CA GLU A 93 -3.03 -0.40 -9.74
C GLU A 93 -3.00 -1.59 -10.70
N VAL A 94 -2.18 -2.61 -10.40
CA VAL A 94 -2.09 -3.83 -11.22
C VAL A 94 -3.38 -4.66 -11.19
N VAL A 95 -4.13 -4.66 -10.09
CA VAL A 95 -5.44 -5.34 -10.08
C VAL A 95 -6.43 -4.62 -11.00
N LEU A 96 -6.49 -3.29 -10.91
CA LEU A 96 -7.41 -2.49 -11.71
C LEU A 96 -7.06 -2.53 -13.20
N GLU A 97 -5.80 -2.34 -13.58
CA GLU A 97 -5.37 -2.39 -14.98
C GLU A 97 -5.73 -3.75 -15.61
N ARG A 98 -5.55 -4.86 -14.87
CA ARG A 98 -5.79 -6.22 -15.38
C ARG A 98 -7.28 -6.51 -15.46
N ALA A 99 -8.07 -5.94 -14.55
CA ALA A 99 -9.53 -5.98 -14.63
C ALA A 99 -10.04 -5.22 -15.86
N ILE A 100 -9.51 -4.02 -16.14
CA ILE A 100 -9.81 -3.25 -17.36
C ILE A 100 -9.43 -4.04 -18.61
N ALA A 101 -8.21 -4.59 -18.65
CA ALA A 101 -7.75 -5.41 -19.76
C ALA A 101 -8.65 -6.64 -19.97
N GLY A 102 -9.03 -7.34 -18.89
CA GLY A 102 -9.95 -8.46 -18.94
C GLY A 102 -11.36 -8.08 -19.43
N ALA A 103 -11.87 -6.91 -19.05
CA ALA A 103 -13.14 -6.38 -19.55
C ALA A 103 -13.05 -6.05 -21.05
N CYS A 104 -11.94 -5.47 -21.51
CA CYS A 104 -11.68 -5.21 -22.93
C CYS A 104 -11.66 -6.50 -23.74
N VAL A 105 -10.98 -7.55 -23.26
CA VAL A 105 -10.98 -8.88 -23.90
C VAL A 105 -12.40 -9.44 -24.01
N ARG A 106 -13.19 -9.40 -22.94
CA ARG A 106 -14.58 -9.88 -22.96
C ARG A 106 -15.47 -9.06 -23.92
N GLY A 107 -15.21 -7.77 -24.03
CA GLY A 107 -15.93 -6.86 -24.93
C GLY A 107 -15.41 -6.82 -26.36
N GLY A 108 -14.42 -7.65 -26.73
CA GLY A 108 -13.83 -7.64 -28.07
C GLY A 108 -13.12 -6.33 -28.44
N ARG A 109 -12.69 -5.55 -27.45
CA ARG A 109 -12.04 -4.25 -27.62
C ARG A 109 -10.57 -4.45 -28.02
N ILE A 110 -10.15 -3.79 -29.10
CA ILE A 110 -8.78 -3.84 -29.65
C ILE A 110 -8.04 -2.49 -29.56
N ASP A 111 -8.74 -1.50 -29.04
CA ASP A 111 -8.35 -0.11 -28.87
C ASP A 111 -7.72 0.17 -27.50
N TRP A 112 -7.37 -0.88 -26.74
CA TRP A 112 -6.70 -0.79 -25.46
C TRP A 112 -5.44 -1.66 -25.40
N ALA A 113 -4.45 -1.21 -24.65
CA ALA A 113 -3.29 -2.00 -24.25
C ALA A 113 -2.96 -1.73 -22.77
N ASN A 114 -2.27 -2.67 -22.12
CA ASN A 114 -1.85 -2.51 -20.73
C ASN A 114 -0.45 -3.09 -20.49
N GLN A 115 0.24 -2.56 -19.47
CA GLN A 115 1.58 -2.98 -19.07
C GLN A 115 2.54 -2.98 -20.26
N ILE A 116 2.71 -1.79 -20.84
CA ILE A 116 3.45 -1.53 -22.07
C ILE A 116 4.88 -1.16 -21.65
N PRO A 117 5.87 -2.06 -21.79
CA PRO A 117 7.25 -1.74 -21.44
C PRO A 117 7.74 -0.57 -22.29
N VAL A 118 8.51 0.33 -21.68
CA VAL A 118 9.00 1.54 -22.38
C VAL A 118 10.51 1.57 -22.53
N ALA A 119 11.24 0.92 -21.62
CA ALA A 119 12.70 1.02 -21.54
C ALA A 119 13.44 -0.30 -21.33
N SER A 120 12.75 -1.44 -21.49
CA SER A 120 13.36 -2.75 -21.22
C SER A 120 14.55 -2.99 -22.16
N GLY A 121 15.73 -3.17 -21.57
CA GLY A 121 16.95 -3.50 -22.31
C GLY A 121 17.60 -2.34 -23.07
N LEU A 122 17.08 -1.11 -22.98
CA LEU A 122 17.67 0.06 -23.64
C LEU A 122 19.02 0.46 -23.01
N ILE A 123 19.10 0.41 -21.68
CA ILE A 123 20.33 0.67 -20.93
C ILE A 123 20.91 -0.67 -20.46
N SER A 124 22.16 -0.95 -20.83
CA SER A 124 22.80 -2.23 -20.52
C SER A 124 23.02 -2.38 -19.01
N GLY A 125 22.55 -3.48 -18.42
CA GLY A 125 22.66 -3.73 -16.98
C GLY A 125 21.67 -2.94 -16.12
N ALA A 126 20.83 -2.09 -16.71
CA ALA A 126 19.77 -1.38 -15.99
C ALA A 126 18.63 -2.30 -15.60
N ALA A 127 18.01 -2.03 -14.44
CA ALA A 127 16.80 -2.70 -13.98
C ALA A 127 15.51 -2.11 -14.61
N ASP A 128 15.59 -1.53 -15.81
CA ASP A 128 14.48 -0.88 -16.52
C ASP A 128 13.40 -1.84 -17.02
N GLY A 129 13.61 -3.16 -16.90
CA GLY A 129 12.61 -4.18 -17.27
C GLY A 129 11.28 -4.09 -16.51
N ARG A 130 11.20 -3.29 -15.44
CA ARG A 130 9.96 -3.03 -14.69
C ARG A 130 9.25 -1.73 -15.10
N ARG A 131 9.84 -0.91 -15.98
CA ARG A 131 9.26 0.37 -16.43
C ARG A 131 8.25 0.11 -17.55
N ALA A 132 6.98 0.32 -17.23
CA ALA A 132 5.88 0.14 -18.17
C ALA A 132 4.81 1.20 -17.92
N LEU A 133 4.14 1.62 -19.00
CA LEU A 133 2.88 2.34 -18.91
C LEU A 133 1.78 1.38 -18.48
N ASP A 134 0.95 1.79 -17.52
CA ASP A 134 -0.12 0.95 -16.98
C ASP A 134 -1.18 0.66 -18.04
N LEU A 135 -1.68 1.71 -18.70
CA LEU A 135 -2.72 1.63 -19.72
C LEU A 135 -2.42 2.55 -20.91
N ALA A 136 -2.92 2.16 -22.08
CA ALA A 136 -3.06 3.06 -23.21
C ALA A 136 -4.39 2.82 -23.92
N TYR A 137 -5.01 3.90 -24.37
CA TYR A 137 -6.29 3.90 -25.08
C TYR A 137 -6.14 4.58 -26.44
N ARG A 138 -6.63 3.95 -27.51
CA ARG A 138 -6.64 4.51 -28.87
C ARG A 138 -8.03 5.08 -29.16
N SER A 139 -8.14 6.40 -29.17
CA SER A 139 -9.39 7.12 -29.46
C SER A 139 -9.59 7.46 -30.94
N GLY A 140 -8.53 7.31 -31.75
CA GLY A 140 -8.55 7.48 -33.21
C GLY A 140 -7.33 6.85 -33.86
N GLU A 141 -7.22 6.91 -35.18
CA GLU A 141 -6.15 6.20 -35.94
C GLU A 141 -4.74 6.54 -35.44
N ARG A 142 -4.45 7.82 -35.20
CA ARG A 142 -3.16 8.33 -34.72
C ARG A 142 -3.27 9.07 -33.39
N ARG A 143 -4.34 8.83 -32.63
CA ARG A 143 -4.64 9.49 -31.36
C ARG A 143 -4.72 8.49 -30.22
N PHE A 144 -3.88 8.71 -29.21
CA PHE A 144 -3.73 7.82 -28.07
C PHE A 144 -3.76 8.58 -26.76
N GLN A 145 -4.18 7.92 -25.70
CA GLN A 145 -3.99 8.34 -24.33
C GLN A 145 -3.00 7.39 -23.68
N LEU A 146 -1.96 7.93 -23.05
CA LEU A 146 -1.03 7.16 -22.22
C LEU A 146 -1.35 7.43 -20.76
N ILE A 147 -1.70 6.38 -20.04
CA ILE A 147 -2.34 6.48 -18.74
C ILE A 147 -1.46 5.83 -17.69
N GLU A 148 -1.07 6.62 -16.68
CA GLU A 148 -0.45 6.15 -15.44
C GLU A 148 -1.55 6.05 -14.37
N LEU A 149 -1.76 4.86 -13.81
CA LEU A 149 -2.77 4.63 -12.77
C LEU A 149 -2.18 4.84 -11.38
N LYS A 150 -2.88 5.59 -10.53
CA LYS A 150 -2.55 5.65 -9.10
C LYS A 150 -3.79 5.44 -8.26
N ILE A 151 -3.70 4.58 -7.24
CA ILE A 151 -4.83 4.31 -6.33
C ILE A 151 -4.56 4.89 -4.94
N ALA A 152 -3.42 4.56 -4.34
CA ALA A 152 -3.15 4.93 -2.95
C ALA A 152 -1.68 5.27 -2.64
N SER A 153 -0.74 4.86 -3.48
CA SER A 153 0.70 5.10 -3.28
C SER A 153 1.21 6.33 -4.03
N ASP A 154 2.34 6.84 -3.55
CA ASP A 154 3.05 8.00 -4.11
C ASP A 154 2.17 9.26 -4.21
N THR A 155 2.65 10.27 -4.95
CA THR A 155 1.98 11.56 -5.11
C THR A 155 1.62 11.81 -6.58
N PRO A 156 0.61 12.66 -6.86
CA PRO A 156 0.30 13.09 -8.23
C PRO A 156 1.53 13.64 -8.97
N LEU A 157 2.38 14.40 -8.29
CA LEU A 157 3.62 14.93 -8.86
C LEU A 157 4.62 13.83 -9.23
N TYR A 158 4.80 12.81 -8.38
CA TYR A 158 5.67 11.68 -8.71
C TYR A 158 5.15 10.93 -9.95
N ALA A 159 3.84 10.67 -10.02
CA ALA A 159 3.20 10.04 -11.18
C ALA A 159 3.39 10.87 -12.47
N ALA A 160 3.21 12.19 -12.36
CA ALA A 160 3.43 13.10 -13.48
C ALA A 160 4.88 13.04 -13.99
N VAL A 161 5.86 13.12 -13.10
CA VAL A 161 7.29 13.03 -13.47
C VAL A 161 7.65 11.69 -14.10
N GLU A 162 7.10 10.58 -13.62
CA GLU A 162 7.27 9.27 -14.28
C GLU A 162 6.70 9.29 -15.70
N LEU A 163 5.47 9.80 -15.86
CA LEU A 163 4.78 9.85 -17.15
C LEU A 163 5.50 10.78 -18.16
N LEU A 164 6.08 11.89 -17.70
CA LEU A 164 6.96 12.75 -18.52
C LEU A 164 8.23 12.01 -18.98
N GLY A 165 8.80 11.16 -18.12
CA GLY A 165 9.91 10.29 -18.48
C GLY A 165 9.53 9.30 -19.58
N TYR A 166 8.33 8.71 -19.49
CA TYR A 166 7.80 7.81 -20.51
C TYR A 166 7.48 8.53 -21.82
N ALA A 167 6.90 9.73 -21.77
CA ALA A 167 6.67 10.57 -22.95
C ALA A 167 7.98 10.94 -23.65
N SER A 168 9.03 11.27 -22.88
CA SER A 168 10.36 11.56 -23.41
C SER A 168 10.98 10.34 -24.10
N ALA A 169 10.86 9.16 -23.48
CA ALA A 169 11.29 7.91 -24.09
C ALA A 169 10.51 7.59 -25.38
N TRP A 170 9.22 7.89 -25.42
CA TRP A 170 8.37 7.73 -26.60
C TRP A 170 8.81 8.63 -27.75
N LEU A 171 9.08 9.92 -27.48
CA LEU A 171 9.58 10.87 -28.48
C LEU A 171 10.91 10.41 -29.09
N LEU A 172 11.83 9.93 -28.27
CA LEU A 172 13.14 9.43 -28.72
C LEU A 172 13.01 8.14 -29.53
N ALA A 173 12.20 7.19 -29.06
CA ALA A 173 11.92 5.96 -29.78
C ALA A 173 11.15 6.23 -31.09
N ARG A 174 10.34 7.29 -31.16
CA ARG A 174 9.65 7.69 -32.39
C ARG A 174 10.62 8.31 -33.41
N ALA A 175 11.58 9.10 -32.94
CA ALA A 175 12.61 9.70 -33.78
C ALA A 175 13.60 8.66 -34.35
N ASP A 176 13.90 7.61 -33.57
CA ASP A 176 14.73 6.48 -33.98
C ASP A 176 14.02 5.14 -33.71
N PRO A 177 13.06 4.73 -34.57
CA PRO A 177 12.22 3.58 -34.31
C PRO A 177 12.99 2.25 -34.29
N PRO A 178 12.58 1.31 -33.42
CA PRO A 178 13.03 -0.07 -33.50
C PRO A 178 12.52 -0.73 -34.79
N THR A 179 13.13 -1.85 -35.16
CA THR A 179 12.77 -2.63 -36.35
C THR A 179 11.33 -3.14 -36.29
N ARG A 180 10.84 -3.47 -35.08
CA ARG A 180 9.46 -3.89 -34.86
C ARG A 180 8.53 -2.68 -34.91
N SER A 181 7.54 -2.73 -35.80
CA SER A 181 6.51 -1.69 -35.85
C SER A 181 5.64 -1.65 -34.59
N SER A 182 5.22 -0.45 -34.22
CA SER A 182 4.26 -0.20 -33.15
C SER A 182 3.36 0.96 -33.52
N VAL A 183 2.05 0.71 -33.48
CA VAL A 183 1.02 1.73 -33.70
C VAL A 183 1.14 2.91 -32.74
N LEU A 184 1.71 2.70 -31.55
CA LEU A 184 1.97 3.78 -30.59
C LEU A 184 3.06 4.74 -31.07
N LEU A 185 4.11 4.23 -31.71
CA LEU A 185 5.20 5.06 -32.24
C LEU A 185 4.80 5.83 -33.50
N GLU A 186 3.66 5.47 -34.10
CA GLU A 186 3.06 6.17 -35.25
C GLU A 186 2.08 7.28 -34.83
N ALA A 187 1.80 7.45 -33.54
CA ALA A 187 0.87 8.45 -33.04
C ALA A 187 1.30 9.89 -33.41
N GLU A 188 0.32 10.71 -33.75
CA GLU A 188 0.48 12.16 -33.98
C GLU A 188 -0.09 12.97 -32.81
N HIS A 189 -1.02 12.38 -32.05
CA HIS A 189 -1.64 13.00 -30.88
C HIS A 189 -1.57 12.06 -29.68
N VAL A 190 -0.97 12.52 -28.58
CA VAL A 190 -0.86 11.76 -27.34
C VAL A 190 -1.31 12.59 -26.15
N ASP A 191 -2.36 12.13 -25.48
CA ASP A 191 -2.84 12.71 -24.22
C ASP A 191 -2.19 11.95 -23.05
N LEU A 192 -1.36 12.62 -22.25
CA LEU A 192 -0.72 12.08 -21.06
C LEU A 192 -1.65 12.25 -19.86
N ARG A 193 -2.17 11.14 -19.31
CA ARG A 193 -3.13 11.17 -18.20
C ARG A 193 -2.58 10.45 -16.99
N VAL A 194 -2.56 11.14 -15.86
CA VAL A 194 -2.49 10.45 -14.56
C VAL A 194 -3.94 10.21 -14.16
N LEU A 195 -4.35 8.95 -14.00
CA LEU A 195 -5.71 8.57 -13.68
C LEU A 195 -5.79 8.01 -12.25
N ALA A 196 -6.52 8.69 -11.37
CA ALA A 196 -6.65 8.28 -9.97
C ALA A 196 -8.03 8.60 -9.38
N PRO A 197 -8.44 7.94 -8.27
CA PRO A 197 -9.67 8.29 -7.56
C PRO A 197 -9.65 9.75 -7.07
N ALA A 198 -10.80 10.43 -7.04
CA ALA A 198 -10.88 11.81 -6.53
C ALA A 198 -10.22 12.02 -5.14
N PRO A 199 -10.36 11.10 -4.15
CA PRO A 199 -9.68 11.23 -2.87
C PRO A 199 -8.15 11.23 -2.93
N TYR A 200 -7.56 10.68 -4.00
CA TYR A 200 -6.12 10.73 -4.23
C TYR A 200 -5.62 12.15 -4.50
N TYR A 201 -6.42 12.93 -5.23
CA TYR A 201 -6.10 14.33 -5.57
C TYR A 201 -6.56 15.33 -4.51
N ALA A 202 -7.62 15.03 -3.76
CA ALA A 202 -8.25 15.94 -2.80
C ALA A 202 -7.30 16.71 -1.86
N PRO A 203 -6.16 16.15 -1.40
CA PRO A 203 -5.25 16.88 -0.52
C PRO A 203 -4.37 17.95 -1.21
N PHE A 204 -4.45 18.10 -2.53
CA PHE A 204 -3.51 18.92 -3.32
C PHE A 204 -4.24 19.91 -4.23
N ASP A 205 -3.70 21.12 -4.32
CA ASP A 205 -4.08 22.07 -5.38
C ASP A 205 -3.25 21.76 -6.63
N LEU A 206 -3.84 21.02 -7.57
CA LEU A 206 -3.16 20.54 -8.76
C LEU A 206 -3.36 21.43 -9.98
N LEU A 207 -4.29 22.39 -9.95
CA LEU A 207 -4.60 23.21 -11.14
C LEU A 207 -3.37 23.97 -11.65
N PRO A 208 -2.54 24.62 -10.80
CA PRO A 208 -1.35 25.32 -11.29
C PRO A 208 -0.30 24.35 -11.86
N LEU A 209 -0.17 23.16 -11.25
CA LEU A 209 0.76 22.12 -11.71
C LEU A 209 0.32 21.53 -13.04
N GLU A 210 -0.96 21.20 -13.18
CA GLU A 210 -1.53 20.68 -14.41
C GLU A 210 -1.35 21.65 -15.57
N ALA A 211 -1.68 22.93 -15.37
CA ALA A 211 -1.51 23.96 -16.39
C ALA A 211 -0.05 24.09 -16.83
N SER A 212 0.88 24.21 -15.88
CA SER A 212 2.31 24.32 -16.17
C SER A 212 2.85 23.09 -16.92
N LEU A 213 2.45 21.89 -16.51
CA LEU A 213 2.84 20.65 -17.18
C LEU A 213 2.23 20.54 -18.58
N ASN A 214 0.97 20.91 -18.74
CA ASN A 214 0.29 20.90 -20.03
C ASN A 214 0.98 21.85 -21.02
N ASP A 215 1.26 23.08 -20.62
CA ASP A 215 1.95 24.06 -21.46
C ASP A 215 3.35 23.56 -21.87
N GLY A 216 4.07 22.95 -20.92
CA GLY A 216 5.38 22.35 -21.16
C GLY A 216 5.34 21.19 -22.16
N VAL A 217 4.38 20.25 -22.02
CA VAL A 217 4.27 19.12 -22.97
C VAL A 217 3.76 19.56 -24.33
N CYS A 218 2.82 20.51 -24.42
CA CYS A 218 2.38 21.08 -25.69
C CYS A 218 3.58 21.69 -26.43
N SER A 219 4.36 22.53 -25.75
CA SER A 219 5.55 23.15 -26.31
C SER A 219 6.60 22.12 -26.75
N LEU A 220 6.81 21.05 -25.97
CA LEU A 220 7.73 19.97 -26.33
C LEU A 220 7.22 19.18 -27.55
N GLY A 221 5.93 18.86 -27.57
CA GLY A 221 5.30 18.15 -28.69
C GLY A 221 5.45 18.91 -30.01
N GLU A 222 5.17 20.21 -30.01
CA GLU A 222 5.32 21.06 -31.19
C GLU A 222 6.75 21.01 -31.76
N ARG A 223 7.77 21.08 -30.91
CA ARG A 223 9.18 20.93 -31.33
C ARG A 223 9.46 19.57 -31.96
N CYS A 224 8.75 18.54 -31.53
CA CYS A 224 8.87 17.18 -32.04
C CYS A 224 7.84 16.83 -33.14
N SER A 225 7.12 17.83 -33.68
CA SER A 225 6.10 17.65 -34.73
C SER A 225 4.99 16.66 -34.36
N VAL A 226 4.54 16.69 -33.09
CA VAL A 226 3.42 15.90 -32.55
C VAL A 226 2.61 16.75 -31.58
N SER A 227 1.36 16.39 -31.34
CA SER A 227 0.51 17.04 -30.36
C SER A 227 0.55 16.25 -29.06
N LEU A 228 0.98 16.91 -27.98
CA LEU A 228 0.93 16.37 -26.62
C LEU A 228 -0.02 17.21 -25.77
N SER A 229 -0.71 16.56 -24.84
CA SER A 229 -1.44 17.23 -23.76
C SER A 229 -1.21 16.51 -22.44
N PHE A 230 -1.46 17.19 -21.31
CA PHE A 230 -1.34 16.59 -19.98
C PHE A 230 -2.61 16.83 -19.17
N GLY A 231 -2.95 15.92 -18.25
CA GLY A 231 -3.95 16.18 -17.22
C GLY A 231 -4.04 15.12 -16.12
N PHE A 232 -4.61 15.53 -14.99
CA PHE A 232 -5.00 14.67 -13.88
C PHE A 232 -6.48 14.30 -14.02
N ASP A 233 -6.74 13.08 -14.47
CA ASP A 233 -8.10 12.58 -14.69
C ASP A 233 -8.62 11.86 -13.45
N VAL A 234 -9.89 12.11 -13.12
CA VAL A 234 -10.57 11.41 -12.03
C VAL A 234 -11.11 10.07 -12.54
N LEU A 235 -10.70 8.99 -11.89
CA LEU A 235 -11.22 7.65 -12.13
C LEU A 235 -12.73 7.62 -11.87
N PRO A 236 -13.56 7.13 -12.81
CA PRO A 236 -15.00 7.04 -12.61
C PRO A 236 -15.34 6.32 -11.31
N PRO A 237 -16.32 6.80 -10.50
CA PRO A 237 -16.65 6.21 -9.20
C PRO A 237 -17.00 4.71 -9.26
N GLN A 238 -17.50 4.25 -10.41
CA GLN A 238 -17.84 2.85 -10.68
C GLN A 238 -16.59 1.97 -10.86
N LEU A 239 -15.46 2.55 -11.26
CA LEU A 239 -14.16 1.89 -11.36
C LEU A 239 -13.29 2.15 -10.13
N SER A 240 -13.61 3.16 -9.31
CA SER A 240 -12.94 3.45 -8.05
C SER A 240 -13.32 2.45 -6.96
N VAL A 241 -12.84 1.20 -7.10
CA VAL A 241 -12.81 0.07 -6.13
C VAL A 241 -14.10 -0.29 -5.37
N ARG A 242 -15.19 0.49 -5.47
CA ARG A 242 -16.51 0.18 -4.94
C ARG A 242 -17.25 -0.86 -5.78
N HIS A 243 -16.81 -1.18 -7.00
CA HIS A 243 -17.61 -1.96 -7.95
C HIS A 243 -16.87 -3.04 -8.77
N CYS A 244 -15.61 -3.37 -8.45
CA CYS A 244 -14.95 -4.52 -9.08
C CYS A 244 -15.05 -5.79 -8.22
N ARG A 245 -16.27 -6.21 -7.88
CA ARG A 245 -16.60 -7.58 -7.45
C ARG A 245 -17.23 -8.30 -8.65
N MET A 246 -16.43 -8.93 -9.50
CA MET A 246 -16.94 -10.00 -10.37
C MET A 246 -16.52 -11.34 -9.79
N THR A 247 -17.48 -11.95 -9.13
CA THR A 247 -17.50 -13.34 -8.67
C THR A 247 -17.35 -14.29 -9.86
N ARG A 248 -16.37 -15.21 -9.77
CA ARG A 248 -16.43 -16.48 -10.50
C ARG A 248 -17.58 -17.30 -9.92
N ARG A 249 -18.73 -17.35 -10.59
CA ARG A 249 -19.68 -18.48 -10.64
C ARG A 249 -20.85 -18.12 -11.55
N SER A 250 -21.01 -18.94 -12.60
CA SER A 250 -22.22 -19.22 -13.39
C SER A 250 -23.37 -18.21 -13.37
N TRP A 251 -23.55 -17.47 -14.46
CA TRP A 251 -24.79 -16.76 -14.76
C TRP A 251 -25.65 -17.65 -15.67
N SER A 252 -26.64 -18.33 -15.09
CA SER A 252 -27.82 -18.79 -15.81
C SER A 252 -28.86 -17.68 -15.76
N CYS A 253 -29.34 -17.28 -16.94
CA CYS A 253 -30.26 -16.19 -17.15
C CYS A 253 -31.67 -16.52 -16.62
N SER A 254 -32.26 -15.62 -15.85
CA SER A 254 -33.71 -15.50 -15.70
C SER A 254 -34.02 -14.03 -15.43
N HIS A 255 -34.85 -13.47 -16.30
CA HIS A 255 -35.39 -12.11 -16.19
C HIS A 255 -36.26 -12.00 -14.94
N ASP A 256 -35.97 -11.05 -14.05
CA ASP A 256 -37.04 -10.26 -13.43
C ASP A 256 -36.49 -8.95 -12.85
N GLY A 257 -37.29 -7.89 -12.94
CA GLY A 257 -36.92 -6.54 -12.54
C GLY A 257 -36.70 -6.40 -11.03
N GLY A 258 -35.74 -5.58 -10.62
CA GLY A 258 -35.46 -5.37 -9.19
C GLY A 258 -34.50 -4.24 -8.87
N ARG A 259 -35.10 -3.11 -8.48
CA ARG A 259 -34.63 -2.12 -7.47
C ARG A 259 -33.14 -1.75 -7.41
N CYS A 260 -32.88 -0.48 -7.72
CA CYS A 260 -31.67 0.26 -7.39
C CYS A 260 -31.32 0.10 -5.89
N MET A 261 -30.12 -0.40 -5.58
CA MET A 261 -29.60 -0.40 -4.21
C MET A 261 -29.15 1.02 -3.83
N THR A 262 -29.73 1.55 -2.77
CA THR A 262 -29.49 2.88 -2.18
C THR A 262 -28.16 2.94 -1.39
N GLU A 263 -27.80 4.15 -0.95
CA GLU A 263 -26.60 4.58 -0.18
C GLU A 263 -26.19 3.75 1.07
N THR A 264 -26.89 2.66 1.38
CA THR A 264 -26.80 1.87 2.62
C THR A 264 -25.53 1.01 2.77
N GLY A 265 -24.80 0.73 1.69
CA GLY A 265 -23.73 -0.29 1.69
C GLY A 265 -22.41 0.10 2.35
N MET A 266 -22.23 1.36 2.75
CA MET A 266 -20.98 1.85 3.35
C MET A 266 -21.14 2.30 4.81
N ASP A 267 -22.38 2.40 5.30
CA ASP A 267 -22.71 2.67 6.69
C ASP A 267 -22.59 1.41 7.57
N ASP A 268 -22.44 0.23 6.96
CA ASP A 268 -22.34 -1.04 7.66
C ASP A 268 -20.88 -1.56 7.79
N LEU A 269 -19.86 -0.70 7.78
CA LEU A 269 -18.47 -1.12 8.04
C LEU A 269 -18.08 -0.99 9.51
N PHE A 270 -18.66 0.01 10.19
CA PHE A 270 -18.36 0.34 11.56
C PHE A 270 -19.64 0.28 12.38
N LEU A 271 -19.53 -0.27 13.58
CA LEU A 271 -20.60 -0.29 14.55
C LEU A 271 -20.93 1.14 15.02
N PRO A 272 -22.18 1.40 15.46
CA PRO A 272 -22.59 2.71 15.92
C PRO A 272 -21.65 3.32 16.96
N GLY A 273 -21.30 4.59 16.78
CA GLY A 273 -20.45 5.33 17.72
C GLY A 273 -18.93 5.15 17.53
N VAL A 274 -18.49 4.36 16.54
CA VAL A 274 -17.10 4.35 16.07
C VAL A 274 -16.86 5.57 15.16
N PRO A 275 -15.83 6.39 15.39
CA PRO A 275 -15.57 7.59 14.60
C PRO A 275 -15.03 7.22 13.21
N ARG A 276 -15.97 6.99 12.29
CA ARG A 276 -15.74 6.48 10.94
C ARG A 276 -14.59 7.17 10.21
N GLN A 277 -14.64 8.50 10.12
CA GLN A 277 -13.66 9.24 9.31
C GLN A 277 -12.25 9.07 9.88
N HIS A 278 -12.11 9.22 11.20
CA HIS A 278 -10.84 9.04 11.88
C HIS A 278 -10.27 7.63 11.68
N VAL A 279 -11.08 6.59 11.85
CA VAL A 279 -10.64 5.19 11.64
C VAL A 279 -10.23 4.95 10.18
N LEU A 280 -10.96 5.51 9.21
CA LEU A 280 -10.58 5.41 7.79
C LEU A 280 -9.26 6.12 7.51
N ASP A 281 -9.02 7.28 8.10
CA ASP A 281 -7.77 8.04 7.94
C ASP A 281 -6.58 7.27 8.54
N ARG A 282 -6.77 6.62 9.69
CA ARG A 282 -5.78 5.74 10.32
C ARG A 282 -5.45 4.53 9.45
N LEU A 283 -6.47 3.83 8.95
CA LEU A 283 -6.29 2.69 8.03
C LEU A 283 -5.59 3.10 6.73
N ALA A 284 -5.88 4.30 6.21
CA ALA A 284 -5.17 4.83 5.05
C ALA A 284 -3.69 5.11 5.34
N ALA A 285 -3.37 5.55 6.57
CA ALA A 285 -1.99 5.77 7.00
C ALA A 285 -1.20 4.46 7.22
N ALA A 286 -1.88 3.36 7.58
CA ALA A 286 -1.31 2.04 7.87
C ALA A 286 -0.48 1.40 6.75
N GLY A 287 -0.60 1.91 5.53
CA GLY A 287 -0.02 1.27 4.34
C GLY A 287 -0.67 -0.07 4.01
N GLY A 288 -1.64 -0.51 4.81
CA GLY A 288 -2.52 -1.63 4.55
C GLY A 288 -3.64 -1.19 3.60
N ASN A 289 -3.81 -1.90 2.49
CA ASN A 289 -4.86 -1.58 1.52
C ASN A 289 -6.24 -2.10 1.99
N GLU A 290 -6.52 -2.20 3.29
CA GLU A 290 -7.58 -3.08 3.82
C GLU A 290 -9.00 -2.53 3.62
N VAL A 291 -9.16 -1.22 3.72
CA VAL A 291 -10.39 -0.50 3.37
C VAL A 291 -10.64 -0.59 1.86
N ALA A 292 -9.62 -0.25 1.06
CA ALA A 292 -9.73 -0.20 -0.39
C ALA A 292 -9.80 -1.61 -1.03
N SER A 293 -9.20 -2.65 -0.44
CA SER A 293 -9.27 -4.04 -0.95
C SER A 293 -10.54 -4.79 -0.53
N GLY A 294 -11.45 -4.16 0.22
CA GLY A 294 -12.63 -4.82 0.78
C GLY A 294 -12.31 -5.87 1.85
N LYS A 295 -11.05 -5.99 2.27
CA LYS A 295 -10.64 -6.87 3.38
C LYS A 295 -11.29 -6.45 4.69
N LEU A 296 -11.45 -5.14 4.95
CA LEU A 296 -12.16 -4.66 6.13
C LEU A 296 -13.65 -5.04 6.10
N ALA A 297 -14.26 -5.06 4.91
CA ALA A 297 -15.65 -5.48 4.72
C ALA A 297 -15.84 -7.00 4.82
N HIS A 298 -14.75 -7.79 4.88
CA HIS A 298 -14.86 -9.24 4.93
C HIS A 298 -15.28 -9.70 6.32
N GLN A 299 -16.27 -10.58 6.37
CA GLN A 299 -16.72 -11.25 7.60
C GLN A 299 -15.66 -12.10 8.30
N GLU A 300 -14.43 -12.17 7.80
CA GLU A 300 -13.33 -12.91 8.42
C GLU A 300 -12.19 -11.97 8.90
N SER A 301 -12.34 -10.66 8.71
CA SER A 301 -11.27 -9.68 8.93
C SER A 301 -10.95 -9.49 10.42
N SER A 302 -9.67 -9.65 10.78
CA SER A 302 -9.17 -9.32 12.11
C SER A 302 -9.06 -7.81 12.33
N ALA A 303 -8.71 -7.06 11.29
CA ALA A 303 -8.64 -5.60 11.33
C ALA A 303 -10.03 -4.98 11.52
N ALA A 304 -11.06 -5.51 10.83
CA ALA A 304 -12.43 -5.04 11.02
C ALA A 304 -12.93 -5.24 12.45
N LEU A 305 -12.60 -6.39 13.04
CA LEU A 305 -12.90 -6.67 14.44
C LEU A 305 -12.13 -5.73 15.36
N ALA A 306 -10.83 -5.52 15.13
CA ALA A 306 -10.00 -4.63 15.94
C ALA A 306 -10.49 -3.18 15.90
N VAL A 307 -10.71 -2.61 14.72
CA VAL A 307 -11.13 -1.20 14.60
C VAL A 307 -12.52 -0.98 15.17
N ASN A 308 -13.41 -1.97 15.12
CA ASN A 308 -14.72 -1.87 15.77
C ASN A 308 -14.63 -2.03 17.29
N ALA A 309 -13.72 -2.87 17.77
CA ALA A 309 -13.53 -3.09 19.20
C ALA A 309 -12.84 -1.91 19.90
N PHE A 310 -11.81 -1.33 19.27
CA PHE A 310 -11.03 -0.22 19.85
C PHE A 310 -11.50 1.17 19.40
N GLY A 311 -11.99 1.30 18.16
CA GLY A 311 -12.36 2.59 17.58
C GLY A 311 -13.44 3.33 18.36
N TRP A 312 -14.36 2.59 18.99
CA TRP A 312 -15.42 3.18 19.82
C TRP A 312 -14.88 3.93 21.05
N PHE A 313 -13.64 3.67 21.47
CA PHE A 313 -13.00 4.31 22.62
C PHE A 313 -12.12 5.51 22.24
N ILE A 314 -11.90 5.81 20.97
CA ILE A 314 -11.01 6.91 20.53
C ILE A 314 -11.46 8.26 21.11
N GLU A 315 -12.75 8.56 21.03
CA GLU A 315 -13.33 9.80 21.58
C GLU A 315 -13.71 9.70 23.06
N ARG A 316 -13.54 8.52 23.67
CA ARG A 316 -13.96 8.20 25.04
C ARG A 316 -12.99 7.21 25.71
N PRO A 317 -11.69 7.53 25.79
CA PRO A 317 -10.67 6.56 26.22
C PRO A 317 -10.89 6.09 27.65
N SER A 318 -11.34 6.96 28.55
CA SER A 318 -11.64 6.60 29.95
C SER A 318 -12.73 5.54 30.12
N ARG A 319 -13.51 5.26 29.07
CA ARG A 319 -14.51 4.17 29.06
C ARG A 319 -13.95 2.83 28.59
N CYS A 320 -12.71 2.77 28.11
CA CYS A 320 -12.07 1.53 27.67
C CYS A 320 -11.88 0.57 28.85
N PRO A 321 -12.50 -0.63 28.83
CA PRO A 321 -12.38 -1.59 29.91
C PRO A 321 -10.95 -2.10 30.05
N LEU A 322 -10.55 -2.41 31.29
CA LEU A 322 -9.23 -2.97 31.57
C LEU A 322 -9.04 -4.30 30.84
N LEU A 323 -7.85 -4.47 30.27
CA LEU A 323 -7.47 -5.70 29.59
C LEU A 323 -7.21 -6.82 30.63
N PRO A 324 -7.72 -8.04 30.42
CA PRO A 324 -7.47 -9.17 31.33
C PRO A 324 -5.96 -9.39 31.53
N GLY A 325 -5.53 -9.53 32.79
CA GLY A 325 -4.11 -9.73 33.12
C GLY A 325 -3.21 -8.50 32.93
N ALA A 326 -3.77 -7.33 32.62
CA ALA A 326 -3.03 -6.07 32.46
C ALA A 326 -3.64 -4.90 33.28
N ALA A 327 -4.38 -5.20 34.35
CA ALA A 327 -5.03 -4.19 35.20
C ALA A 327 -4.02 -3.23 35.86
N HIS A 328 -2.78 -3.66 36.10
CA HIS A 328 -1.70 -2.83 36.64
C HIS A 328 -1.27 -1.70 35.69
N ALA A 329 -1.63 -1.77 34.41
CA ALA A 329 -1.37 -0.69 33.47
C ALA A 329 -2.26 0.53 33.72
N GLY A 330 -3.36 0.37 34.45
CA GLY A 330 -4.30 1.43 34.77
C GLY A 330 -5.26 1.77 33.62
N PRO A 331 -6.12 2.79 33.82
CA PRO A 331 -7.11 3.19 32.83
C PRO A 331 -6.46 3.84 31.60
N ALA A 332 -7.16 3.75 30.45
CA ALA A 332 -6.73 4.38 29.22
C ALA A 332 -6.88 5.91 29.28
N GLU A 333 -5.80 6.61 28.92
CA GLU A 333 -5.75 8.06 28.69
C GLU A 333 -6.01 8.38 27.21
N SER A 334 -5.55 7.52 26.30
CA SER A 334 -5.90 7.59 24.88
C SER A 334 -5.98 6.20 24.26
N VAL A 335 -6.84 6.04 23.26
CA VAL A 335 -6.95 4.84 22.42
C VAL A 335 -6.81 5.27 20.97
N GLU A 336 -6.06 4.49 20.19
CA GLU A 336 -5.90 4.74 18.76
C GLU A 336 -5.87 3.41 18.00
N VAL A 337 -6.29 3.42 16.74
CA VAL A 337 -6.23 2.25 15.84
C VAL A 337 -5.14 2.41 14.80
N GLU A 338 -4.65 1.28 14.28
CA GLU A 338 -3.59 1.23 13.27
C GLU A 338 -2.37 2.05 13.69
N TYR A 339 -1.62 1.55 14.66
CA TYR A 339 -0.49 2.27 15.24
C TYR A 339 0.84 1.78 14.67
N CYS A 340 1.61 2.68 14.05
CA CYS A 340 2.94 2.36 13.52
C CYS A 340 4.00 2.39 14.62
N ALA A 341 4.35 1.24 15.18
CA ALA A 341 5.41 1.11 16.17
C ALA A 341 6.79 1.21 15.51
N ARG A 342 7.54 2.26 15.84
CA ARG A 342 8.77 2.60 15.12
C ARG A 342 9.99 1.92 15.71
N PHE A 343 10.66 1.12 14.89
CA PHE A 343 12.09 0.81 15.07
C PHE A 343 12.97 2.06 15.24
N PRO A 344 14.17 1.92 15.85
CA PRO A 344 15.03 3.06 16.18
C PRO A 344 15.71 3.70 14.97
N TRP A 345 15.68 3.05 13.81
CA TRP A 345 16.22 3.56 12.55
C TRP A 345 15.13 4.17 11.66
N SER A 346 15.50 5.09 10.77
CA SER A 346 14.56 5.87 9.94
C SER A 346 14.10 5.19 8.65
N ALA A 347 14.76 4.11 8.21
CA ALA A 347 14.50 3.44 6.93
C ALA A 347 13.94 2.02 7.08
N GLY A 348 13.06 1.60 6.16
CA GLY A 348 12.47 0.25 6.17
C GLY A 348 11.02 0.23 6.66
N ARG A 349 10.42 -0.96 6.69
CA ARG A 349 9.02 -1.15 7.12
C ARG A 349 8.96 -1.34 8.62
N HIS A 350 8.25 -0.44 9.29
CA HIS A 350 7.94 -0.54 10.71
C HIS A 350 6.69 -1.41 10.93
N PRO A 351 6.59 -2.14 12.05
CA PRO A 351 5.41 -2.92 12.39
C PRO A 351 4.20 -2.00 12.66
N TRP A 352 3.02 -2.48 12.29
CA TRP A 352 1.75 -1.84 12.59
C TRP A 352 0.98 -2.73 13.55
N LEU A 353 0.57 -2.15 14.67
CA LEU A 353 -0.31 -2.75 15.66
C LEU A 353 -1.74 -2.38 15.32
N ASP A 354 -2.68 -3.31 15.47
CA ASP A 354 -4.08 -3.09 15.12
C ASP A 354 -4.72 -1.97 15.98
N ALA A 355 -4.25 -1.83 17.22
CA ALA A 355 -4.59 -0.72 18.10
C ALA A 355 -3.48 -0.43 19.11
N VAL A 356 -3.58 0.71 19.79
CA VAL A 356 -2.73 1.08 20.92
C VAL A 356 -3.57 1.73 22.01
N ILE A 357 -3.20 1.47 23.26
CA ILE A 357 -3.75 2.13 24.44
C ILE A 357 -2.60 2.79 25.19
N LEU A 358 -2.70 4.09 25.42
CA LEU A 358 -1.79 4.82 26.28
C LEU A 358 -2.44 4.97 27.65
N THR A 359 -1.68 4.68 28.69
CA THR A 359 -2.07 4.94 30.08
C THR A 359 -1.06 5.87 30.74
N SER A 360 -1.30 6.23 32.00
CA SER A 360 -0.35 7.00 32.80
C SER A 360 1.03 6.34 32.90
N THR A 361 1.12 5.01 32.76
CA THR A 361 2.35 4.23 32.98
C THR A 361 2.78 3.39 31.78
N HIS A 362 1.88 2.99 30.88
CA HIS A 362 2.17 2.03 29.81
C HIS A 362 1.81 2.54 28.41
N LEU A 363 2.54 2.03 27.42
CA LEU A 363 2.17 2.03 26.01
C LEU A 363 1.81 0.58 25.65
N ILE A 364 0.53 0.32 25.49
CA ILE A 364 0.00 -1.03 25.25
C ILE A 364 -0.28 -1.19 23.76
N GLY A 365 0.51 -2.02 23.08
CA GLY A 365 0.28 -2.36 21.68
C GLY A 365 -0.61 -3.59 21.52
N MET A 366 -1.62 -3.51 20.66
CA MET A 366 -2.57 -4.60 20.41
C MET A 366 -2.24 -5.33 19.11
N GLU A 367 -2.21 -6.66 19.18
CA GLU A 367 -2.23 -7.56 18.01
C GLU A 367 -3.52 -8.37 18.05
N SER A 368 -4.41 -8.14 17.08
CA SER A 368 -5.72 -8.75 16.95
C SER A 368 -5.71 -9.84 15.88
N LYS A 369 -6.12 -11.05 16.26
CA LYS A 369 -6.33 -12.16 15.32
C LYS A 369 -7.76 -12.69 15.39
N ARG A 370 -8.33 -13.06 14.25
CA ARG A 370 -9.67 -13.64 14.17
C ARG A 370 -9.69 -15.09 13.73
N PHE A 371 -9.36 -15.37 12.47
CA PHE A 371 -9.20 -16.78 12.05
C PHE A 371 -7.82 -17.09 11.50
N GLU A 372 -6.95 -16.10 11.37
CA GLU A 372 -5.54 -16.25 10.97
C GLU A 372 -4.84 -17.44 11.64
N PRO A 373 -5.03 -17.73 12.95
CA PRO A 373 -4.42 -18.89 13.59
C PRO A 373 -4.76 -20.24 12.93
N PHE A 374 -5.86 -20.31 12.18
CA PHE A 374 -6.38 -21.51 11.55
C PHE A 374 -6.36 -21.46 10.00
N ARG A 375 -5.75 -20.43 9.37
CA ARG A 375 -5.85 -20.26 7.90
C ARG A 375 -4.71 -20.82 7.06
N ASP A 376 -3.46 -20.72 7.50
CA ASP A 376 -2.28 -21.13 6.74
C ASP A 376 -1.09 -21.38 7.69
N LYS A 377 -0.11 -22.18 7.24
CA LYS A 377 1.14 -22.43 7.98
C LYS A 377 1.91 -21.13 8.20
N LYS A 378 2.34 -20.90 9.45
CA LYS A 378 3.13 -19.72 9.82
C LYS A 378 4.52 -19.81 9.21
N GLN A 379 4.90 -18.77 8.46
CA GLN A 379 6.25 -18.63 7.91
C GLN A 379 7.08 -17.77 8.82
N VAL A 380 8.22 -18.30 9.26
CA VAL A 380 9.20 -17.51 10.00
C VAL A 380 9.95 -16.63 9.00
N SER A 381 9.69 -15.33 9.04
CA SER A 381 10.41 -14.33 8.25
C SER A 381 10.96 -13.25 9.18
N LEU A 382 12.21 -13.43 9.63
CA LEU A 382 12.92 -12.53 10.53
C LEU A 382 14.26 -12.14 9.88
N SER A 383 14.40 -10.87 9.48
CA SER A 383 15.63 -10.37 8.85
C SER A 383 16.79 -10.25 9.84
N ALA A 384 18.03 -10.32 9.35
CA ALA A 384 19.24 -10.09 10.14
C ALA A 384 19.29 -8.70 10.82
N ALA A 385 18.49 -7.72 10.38
CA ALA A 385 18.39 -6.42 11.03
C ALA A 385 17.92 -6.51 12.50
N TYR A 386 17.23 -7.59 12.90
CA TYR A 386 16.81 -7.80 14.28
C TYR A 386 17.94 -8.23 15.21
N ASP A 387 19.11 -8.58 14.68
CA ASP A 387 20.26 -9.04 15.47
C ASP A 387 21.06 -7.88 16.06
N ARG A 388 20.70 -6.65 15.71
CA ARG A 388 21.36 -5.44 16.20
C ARG A 388 21.20 -5.31 17.73
N PRO A 389 22.26 -4.99 18.47
CA PRO A 389 22.22 -4.85 19.93
C PRO A 389 21.66 -3.48 20.33
N ILE A 390 20.46 -3.16 19.86
CA ILE A 390 19.85 -1.81 20.01
C ILE A 390 18.46 -1.85 20.66
N TRP A 391 18.03 -3.02 21.13
CA TRP A 391 16.71 -3.24 21.72
C TRP A 391 16.71 -3.09 23.25
N GLY A 392 17.87 -2.80 23.86
CA GLY A 392 18.07 -2.79 25.30
C GLY A 392 18.49 -4.16 25.86
N ASP A 393 19.01 -4.15 27.08
CA ASP A 393 19.57 -5.34 27.75
C ASP A 393 18.49 -6.30 28.30
N HIS A 394 17.24 -5.84 28.35
CA HIS A 394 16.11 -6.56 28.95
C HIS A 394 15.17 -7.17 27.89
N MET A 395 15.67 -7.56 26.71
CA MET A 395 14.88 -8.19 25.63
C MET A 395 15.39 -9.61 25.28
N ARG A 396 15.93 -10.31 26.28
CA ARG A 396 16.66 -11.57 26.08
C ARG A 396 15.72 -12.72 25.71
N GLY A 397 14.57 -12.83 26.37
CA GLY A 397 13.54 -13.83 26.06
C GLY A 397 13.08 -13.74 24.60
N TYR A 398 12.70 -12.56 24.12
CA TYR A 398 12.35 -12.33 22.71
C TYR A 398 13.51 -12.69 21.78
N GLY A 399 14.75 -12.35 22.14
CA GLY A 399 15.95 -12.74 21.39
C GLY A 399 16.11 -14.26 21.26
N ILE A 400 15.92 -15.01 22.35
CA ILE A 400 16.00 -16.48 22.36
C ILE A 400 14.90 -17.08 21.49
N VAL A 401 13.66 -16.60 21.61
CA VAL A 401 12.53 -17.09 20.80
C VAL A 401 12.79 -16.79 19.32
N ARG A 402 13.27 -15.59 18.98
CA ARG A 402 13.67 -15.20 17.61
C ARG A 402 14.70 -16.17 17.03
N ASP A 403 15.75 -16.49 17.78
CA ASP A 403 16.85 -17.32 17.29
C ASP A 403 16.42 -18.77 17.11
N LYS A 404 15.65 -19.32 18.06
CA LYS A 404 15.08 -20.68 17.96
C LYS A 404 14.07 -20.83 16.82
N LEU A 405 13.26 -19.79 16.56
CA LEU A 405 12.37 -19.78 15.38
C LEU A 405 13.16 -19.77 14.08
N ARG A 406 14.28 -19.04 14.03
CA ARG A 406 15.14 -18.96 12.84
C ARG A 406 15.92 -20.24 12.59
N SER A 407 16.41 -20.91 13.64
CA SER A 407 17.10 -22.20 13.53
C SER A 407 16.15 -23.38 13.31
N GLY A 408 14.86 -23.21 13.62
CA GLY A 408 13.85 -24.27 13.52
C GLY A 408 13.75 -25.15 14.77
N GLU A 409 14.51 -24.86 15.83
CA GLU A 409 14.40 -25.51 17.13
C GLU A 409 13.05 -25.27 17.82
N LEU A 410 12.42 -24.13 17.49
CA LEU A 410 11.08 -23.79 17.94
C LEU A 410 10.19 -23.55 16.72
N SER A 411 8.96 -24.03 16.77
CA SER A 411 7.93 -23.68 15.79
C SER A 411 6.57 -23.64 16.45
N PHE A 412 5.71 -22.76 15.93
CA PHE A 412 4.32 -22.64 16.34
C PHE A 412 3.43 -22.95 15.14
N ARG A 413 2.36 -23.71 15.35
CA ARG A 413 1.43 -24.08 14.29
C ARG A 413 0.38 -23.00 14.05
N HIS A 414 -0.15 -22.42 15.13
CA HIS A 414 -1.25 -21.46 15.11
C HIS A 414 -0.80 -20.05 15.47
N LEU A 415 0.15 -19.90 16.38
CA LEU A 415 0.69 -18.60 16.78
C LEU A 415 1.71 -18.06 15.78
N ASP A 416 1.52 -16.82 15.32
CA ASP A 416 2.54 -16.11 14.53
C ASP A 416 3.55 -15.40 15.44
N ALA A 417 4.39 -16.18 16.10
CA ALA A 417 5.39 -15.66 17.03
C ALA A 417 6.42 -14.74 16.35
N ALA A 418 6.69 -14.94 15.05
CA ALA A 418 7.59 -14.07 14.30
C ALA A 418 7.01 -12.66 14.14
N GLN A 419 5.69 -12.52 13.95
CA GLN A 419 5.02 -11.23 13.93
C GLN A 419 5.06 -10.57 15.33
N LEU A 420 4.77 -11.31 16.39
CA LEU A 420 4.80 -10.80 17.76
C LEU A 420 6.17 -10.25 18.16
N ILE A 421 7.26 -10.94 17.81
CA ILE A 421 8.63 -10.46 18.04
C ILE A 421 8.88 -9.12 17.34
N LYS A 422 8.46 -8.97 16.08
CA LYS A 422 8.63 -7.70 15.34
C LYS A 422 7.88 -6.58 16.03
N HIS A 423 6.67 -6.86 16.50
CA HIS A 423 5.82 -5.89 17.18
C HIS A 423 6.43 -5.47 18.51
N ALA A 424 6.95 -6.42 19.30
CA ALA A 424 7.68 -6.12 20.53
C ALA A 424 8.91 -5.21 20.30
N TYR A 425 9.73 -5.50 19.28
CA TYR A 425 10.89 -4.64 18.95
C TYR A 425 10.51 -3.23 18.49
N GLY A 426 9.40 -3.07 17.77
CA GLY A 426 8.87 -1.75 17.46
C GLY A 426 8.37 -1.03 18.71
N LEU A 427 7.64 -1.76 19.56
CA LEU A 427 6.97 -1.21 20.74
C LEU A 427 7.95 -0.77 21.83
N VAL A 428 9.01 -1.54 22.12
CA VAL A 428 10.03 -1.15 23.11
C VAL A 428 10.68 0.19 22.78
N THR A 429 10.91 0.42 21.49
CA THR A 429 11.52 1.66 21.00
C THR A 429 10.60 2.85 21.21
N ASP A 430 9.34 2.73 20.81
CA ASP A 430 8.39 3.84 20.94
C ASP A 430 7.98 4.10 22.38
N ALA A 431 7.80 3.05 23.19
CA ALA A 431 7.51 3.20 24.61
C ALA A 431 8.62 3.99 25.33
N GLY A 432 9.89 3.73 24.99
CA GLY A 432 11.03 4.52 25.47
C GLY A 432 10.94 6.01 25.08
N ARG A 433 10.50 6.32 23.86
CA ARG A 433 10.33 7.72 23.39
C ARG A 433 9.25 8.47 24.15
N VAL A 434 8.14 7.80 24.47
CA VAL A 434 7.05 8.39 25.25
C VAL A 434 7.22 8.20 26.76
N LYS A 435 8.35 7.62 27.20
CA LYS A 435 8.68 7.32 28.61
C LYS A 435 7.61 6.51 29.33
N LYS A 436 7.13 5.45 28.67
CA LYS A 436 6.15 4.50 29.20
C LYS A 436 6.75 3.09 29.18
N ARG A 437 6.18 2.20 30.00
CA ARG A 437 6.50 0.77 29.97
C ARG A 437 5.79 0.11 28.77
N PRO A 438 6.48 -0.69 27.93
CA PRO A 438 5.85 -1.36 26.81
C PRO A 438 5.09 -2.62 27.24
N LEU A 439 3.87 -2.80 26.72
CA LEU A 439 3.10 -4.04 26.88
C LEU A 439 2.54 -4.47 25.53
N LEU A 440 2.88 -5.66 25.04
CA LEU A 440 2.28 -6.26 23.85
C LEU A 440 1.12 -7.16 24.27
N PHE A 441 -0.08 -6.85 23.80
CA PHE A 441 -1.29 -7.60 24.10
C PHE A 441 -1.80 -8.34 22.86
N TYR A 442 -1.84 -9.66 22.94
CA TYR A 442 -2.39 -10.52 21.89
C TYR A 442 -3.85 -10.84 22.16
N LEU A 443 -4.74 -10.30 21.33
CA LEU A 443 -6.18 -10.48 21.43
C LEU A 443 -6.65 -11.40 20.30
N PHE A 444 -7.34 -12.49 20.63
CA PHE A 444 -7.70 -13.49 19.64
C PHE A 444 -9.17 -13.89 19.70
N ALA A 445 -9.72 -14.18 18.52
CA ALA A 445 -11.03 -14.81 18.39
C ALA A 445 -10.90 -16.34 18.42
N GLU A 446 -11.99 -17.01 18.77
CA GLU A 446 -12.07 -18.48 18.86
C GLU A 446 -13.22 -19.02 17.99
N PRO A 447 -13.20 -18.80 16.66
CA PRO A 447 -14.24 -19.28 15.78
C PRO A 447 -14.34 -20.81 15.84
N THR A 448 -15.58 -21.31 15.88
CA THR A 448 -15.87 -22.75 15.87
C THR A 448 -15.93 -23.32 14.46
N GLU A 449 -16.12 -22.47 13.45
CA GLU A 449 -16.21 -22.84 12.04
C GLU A 449 -15.60 -21.76 11.15
N ARG A 450 -15.22 -22.12 9.92
CA ARG A 450 -14.74 -21.21 8.89
C ARG A 450 -15.21 -21.68 7.52
N SER A 451 -15.84 -20.80 6.75
CA SER A 451 -16.32 -21.12 5.40
C SER A 451 -17.11 -22.45 5.36
N GLY A 452 -17.96 -22.68 6.37
CA GLY A 452 -18.78 -23.91 6.52
C GLY A 452 -18.04 -25.15 7.03
N HIS A 453 -16.77 -25.05 7.40
CA HIS A 453 -15.98 -26.16 7.92
C HIS A 453 -15.68 -25.97 9.40
N ALA A 454 -15.92 -26.99 10.22
CA ALA A 454 -15.63 -26.94 11.66
C ALA A 454 -14.12 -26.80 11.91
N ILE A 455 -13.76 -25.92 12.85
CA ILE A 455 -12.42 -25.84 13.42
C ILE A 455 -12.38 -26.80 14.60
N ALA A 456 -11.40 -27.71 14.61
CA ALA A 456 -11.25 -28.72 15.65
C ALA A 456 -11.01 -28.08 17.04
N ALA A 457 -11.59 -28.66 18.09
CA ALA A 457 -11.40 -28.16 19.45
C ALA A 457 -9.92 -28.27 19.88
N GLU A 458 -9.22 -29.29 19.37
CA GLU A 458 -7.81 -29.53 19.59
C GLU A 458 -6.93 -28.44 18.98
N ASP A 459 -7.32 -27.86 17.84
CA ASP A 459 -6.59 -26.75 17.20
C ASP A 459 -6.74 -25.45 18.02
N ARG A 460 -7.95 -25.17 18.54
CA ARG A 460 -8.17 -24.03 19.46
C ARG A 460 -7.39 -24.21 20.77
N ALA A 461 -7.44 -25.41 21.35
CA ALA A 461 -6.68 -25.74 22.56
C ALA A 461 -5.17 -25.64 22.34
N ARG A 462 -4.68 -26.07 21.16
CA ARG A 462 -3.27 -25.92 20.79
C ARG A 462 -2.88 -24.46 20.64
N HIS A 463 -3.70 -23.64 20.00
CA HIS A 463 -3.45 -22.21 19.87
C HIS A 463 -3.28 -21.55 21.25
N ARG A 464 -4.16 -21.82 22.22
CA ARG A 464 -3.99 -21.34 23.61
C ARG A 464 -2.68 -21.80 24.25
N LYS A 465 -2.34 -23.10 24.15
CA LYS A 465 -1.06 -23.63 24.66
C LYS A 465 0.17 -22.98 24.02
N GLU A 466 0.09 -22.66 22.73
CA GLU A 466 1.17 -21.96 22.03
C GLU A 466 1.33 -20.51 22.52
N ILE A 467 0.23 -19.82 22.80
CA ILE A 467 0.24 -18.48 23.42
C ILE A 467 0.88 -18.54 24.81
N GLU A 468 0.50 -19.50 25.66
CA GLU A 468 1.07 -19.70 26.99
C GLU A 468 2.57 -20.03 26.95
N ALA A 469 2.98 -20.87 26.00
CA ALA A 469 4.39 -21.19 25.79
C ALA A 469 5.20 -19.96 25.34
N PHE A 470 4.65 -19.14 24.44
CA PHE A 470 5.28 -17.89 24.02
C PHE A 470 5.37 -16.90 25.19
N ALA A 471 4.28 -16.70 25.93
CA ALA A 471 4.22 -15.83 27.11
C ALA A 471 5.28 -16.22 28.15
N SER A 472 5.40 -17.51 28.44
CA SER A 472 6.39 -18.02 29.39
C SER A 472 7.83 -17.83 28.91
N ALA A 473 8.07 -17.91 27.59
CA ALA A 473 9.41 -17.77 27.02
C ALA A 473 9.92 -16.32 26.98
N VAL A 474 9.01 -15.34 27.04
CA VAL A 474 9.34 -13.91 27.04
C VAL A 474 9.04 -13.22 28.37
N ASP A 475 8.66 -13.99 29.40
CA ASP A 475 8.36 -13.44 30.72
C ASP A 475 9.59 -12.79 31.35
N GLY A 476 9.38 -11.62 31.98
CA GLY A 476 10.45 -10.82 32.57
C GLY A 476 11.24 -9.93 31.59
N ASP A 477 10.99 -10.01 30.28
CA ASP A 477 11.53 -9.02 29.33
C ASP A 477 10.80 -7.66 29.45
N GLU A 478 11.45 -6.60 28.95
CA GLU A 478 10.99 -5.21 29.00
C GLU A 478 9.61 -5.04 28.37
N VAL A 479 9.36 -5.70 27.22
CA VAL A 479 8.04 -5.76 26.61
C VAL A 479 7.23 -6.88 27.25
N GLU A 480 6.41 -6.50 28.23
CA GLU A 480 5.49 -7.44 28.86
C GLU A 480 4.53 -8.04 27.81
N PHE A 481 4.37 -9.36 27.81
CA PHE A 481 3.40 -10.03 26.94
C PHE A 481 2.18 -10.50 27.74
N ARG A 482 1.00 -10.14 27.27
CA ARG A 482 -0.29 -10.62 27.79
C ARG A 482 -1.21 -11.01 26.65
N SER A 483 -2.23 -11.80 26.97
CA SER A 483 -3.20 -12.25 25.99
C SER A 483 -4.54 -12.55 26.62
N ALA A 484 -5.60 -12.44 25.84
CA ALA A 484 -6.93 -12.91 26.19
C ALA A 484 -7.72 -13.20 24.91
N SER A 485 -8.81 -13.96 25.02
CA SER A 485 -9.79 -14.00 23.93
C SER A 485 -10.65 -12.74 23.92
N TYR A 486 -11.23 -12.40 22.77
CA TYR A 486 -12.20 -11.32 22.68
C TYR A 486 -13.38 -11.53 23.65
N ARG A 487 -13.84 -12.77 23.82
CA ARG A 487 -14.94 -13.07 24.76
C ARG A 487 -14.54 -12.84 26.22
N GLU A 488 -13.32 -13.20 26.60
CA GLU A 488 -12.80 -12.94 27.95
C GLU A 488 -12.71 -11.43 28.23
N TRP A 489 -12.28 -10.63 27.24
CA TRP A 489 -12.25 -9.18 27.40
C TRP A 489 -13.65 -8.57 27.43
N LEU A 490 -14.55 -8.96 26.51
CA LEU A 490 -15.93 -8.46 26.45
C LEU A 490 -16.74 -8.81 27.72
N ALA A 491 -16.43 -9.93 28.39
CA ALA A 491 -17.06 -10.30 29.66
C ALA A 491 -16.76 -9.30 30.80
N ASN A 492 -15.67 -8.53 30.70
CA ASN A 492 -15.30 -7.50 31.67
C ASN A 492 -15.92 -6.13 31.37
N TRP A 493 -16.71 -6.00 30.31
CA TRP A 493 -17.36 -4.74 29.97
C TRP A 493 -18.54 -4.48 30.93
N PRO A 494 -18.93 -3.21 31.15
CA PRO A 494 -20.06 -2.89 32.01
C PRO A 494 -21.32 -3.68 31.63
N ALA A 495 -22.09 -4.11 32.63
CA ALA A 495 -23.30 -4.91 32.42
C ALA A 495 -24.49 -4.13 31.83
N SER A 496 -24.41 -2.80 31.77
CA SER A 496 -25.45 -1.92 31.22
C SER A 496 -24.86 -0.65 30.59
N GLY A 497 -25.68 0.08 29.82
CA GLY A 497 -25.29 1.33 29.15
C GLY A 497 -24.65 1.13 27.77
N ASP A 498 -24.18 2.22 27.16
CA ASP A 498 -23.72 2.21 25.76
C ASP A 498 -22.57 1.26 25.49
N ALA A 499 -21.65 1.11 26.45
CA ALA A 499 -20.55 0.15 26.34
C ALA A 499 -21.08 -1.28 26.21
N ARG A 500 -22.12 -1.63 26.98
CA ARG A 500 -22.76 -2.95 26.88
C ARG A 500 -23.38 -3.16 25.51
N HIS A 501 -24.15 -2.18 25.02
CA HIS A 501 -24.75 -2.25 23.68
C HIS A 501 -23.69 -2.43 22.58
N HIS A 502 -22.55 -1.74 22.69
CA HIS A 502 -21.46 -1.89 21.75
C HIS A 502 -20.78 -3.27 21.82
N ALA A 503 -20.59 -3.83 23.03
CA ALA A 503 -20.11 -5.19 23.22
C ALA A 503 -21.06 -6.22 22.59
N ASP A 504 -22.36 -6.06 22.79
CA ASP A 504 -23.39 -6.95 22.22
C ASP A 504 -23.37 -6.88 20.68
N ALA A 505 -23.23 -5.67 20.12
CA ALA A 505 -23.09 -5.49 18.67
C ALA A 505 -21.80 -6.12 18.10
N LEU A 506 -20.70 -6.11 18.85
CA LEU A 506 -19.47 -6.83 18.49
C LEU A 506 -19.69 -8.35 18.48
N LEU A 507 -20.35 -8.89 19.50
CA LEU A 507 -20.68 -10.31 19.60
C LEU A 507 -21.59 -10.76 18.47
N GLU A 508 -22.64 -10.00 18.18
CA GLU A 508 -23.60 -10.28 17.11
C GLU A 508 -22.93 -10.26 15.73
N ARG A 509 -22.16 -9.20 15.44
CA ARG A 509 -21.59 -8.97 14.12
C ARG A 509 -20.40 -9.88 13.81
N PHE A 510 -19.51 -10.06 14.78
CA PHE A 510 -18.24 -10.74 14.54
C PHE A 510 -18.19 -12.14 15.13
N ASN A 511 -19.07 -12.48 16.07
CA ASN A 511 -19.03 -13.75 16.82
C ASN A 511 -17.60 -14.18 17.16
N PRO A 512 -16.78 -13.30 17.77
CA PRO A 512 -15.36 -13.53 17.94
C PRO A 512 -15.08 -14.63 18.96
#